data_AF-A0A7V8E1G6-F1
#
_entry.id   AF-A0A7V8E1G6-F1
#
_cell.length_a   1.000
_cell.length_b   1.000
_cell.length_c   1.000
_cell.angle_alpha   90.00
_cell.angle_beta   90.00
_cell.angle_gamma   90.00
#
_symmetry.space_group_name_H-M   'P 1'
#
loop_
_entity.id
_entity.type
_entity.pdbx_description
1 polymer ?
#
loop_
_entity_poly.entity_id
_entity_poly.type
_entity_poly.pdbx_seq_one_letter_code
_entity_poly.pdbx_strand_id
1 'polypeptide(L)'
;MVTYVNDARSHYDSILTMNLRSEKGLQGRVVQDVITRPARKVANIQGTEGRIEWVANLTASGDAVYLYRPGMPDKITPVHKKRPEDFIAVVRHVWATVKDNKPSVLDLQRGLDTALVLAAAHESEARKARVRIDWTVGYTPEAIVTCG
;
A
#
# COMPACT_ATOMS: atom_id res chain seq x y z
N MET A 1 8.26 -7.71 10.57
CA MET A 1 7.97 -7.36 11.98
C MET A 1 6.51 -7.00 12.06
N VAL A 2 5.77 -7.75 12.88
CA VAL A 2 4.37 -7.46 13.21
C VAL A 2 4.27 -7.36 14.72
N THR A 3 3.74 -6.25 15.21
CA THR A 3 3.44 -6.05 16.64
C THR A 3 1.95 -6.22 16.82
N TYR A 4 1.55 -7.22 17.59
CA TYR A 4 0.14 -7.44 17.93
C TYR A 4 -0.21 -6.78 19.24
N VAL A 5 -1.42 -6.23 19.31
CA VAL A 5 -2.06 -5.79 20.55
C VAL A 5 -3.26 -6.69 20.78
N ASN A 6 -3.30 -7.28 21.97
CA ASN A 6 -4.43 -8.03 22.47
C ASN A 6 -4.89 -7.36 23.76
N ASP A 7 -6.04 -6.68 23.71
CA ASP A 7 -6.70 -6.11 24.87
C ASP A 7 -8.08 -6.75 25.08
N ALA A 8 -8.76 -6.41 26.17
CA ALA A 8 -10.06 -6.99 26.48
C ALA A 8 -11.17 -6.68 25.44
N ARG A 9 -10.93 -5.78 24.48
CA ARG A 9 -11.89 -5.31 23.49
C ARG A 9 -11.54 -5.71 22.06
N SER A 10 -10.26 -5.95 21.75
CA SER A 10 -9.79 -6.13 20.38
C SER A 10 -8.45 -6.87 20.29
N HIS A 11 -8.27 -7.56 19.16
CA HIS A 11 -7.02 -8.19 18.78
C HIS A 11 -6.65 -7.72 17.37
N TYR A 12 -5.53 -7.02 17.24
CA TYR A 12 -5.13 -6.37 15.98
C TYR A 12 -3.62 -6.19 15.89
N ASP A 13 -3.10 -5.97 14.69
CA ASP A 13 -1.72 -5.53 14.48
C ASP A 13 -1.60 -4.01 14.66
N SER A 14 -0.80 -3.57 15.63
CA SER A 14 -0.56 -2.15 15.88
C SER A 14 0.52 -1.55 14.99
N ILE A 15 1.51 -2.37 14.63
CA ILE A 15 2.59 -2.02 13.72
C ILE A 15 2.85 -3.21 12.80
N LEU A 16 2.90 -2.94 11.49
CA LEU A 16 3.31 -3.91 10.46
C LEU A 16 4.39 -3.27 9.59
N THR A 17 5.56 -3.90 9.54
CA THR A 17 6.69 -3.46 8.72
C THR A 17 7.10 -4.59 7.79
N MET A 18 7.01 -4.33 6.48
CA MET A 18 7.30 -5.30 5.42
C MET A 18 8.36 -4.75 4.47
N ASN A 19 9.36 -5.56 4.12
CA ASN A 19 10.19 -5.32 2.95
C ASN A 19 9.68 -6.23 1.82
N LEU A 20 9.32 -5.64 0.69
CA LEU A 20 8.70 -6.31 -0.43
C LEU A 20 9.62 -6.25 -1.65
N ARG A 21 9.52 -7.29 -2.48
CA ARG A 21 10.10 -7.33 -3.81
C ARG A 21 9.04 -7.85 -4.78
N SER A 22 8.72 -7.07 -5.80
CA SER A 22 7.86 -7.51 -6.91
C SER A 22 8.58 -8.53 -7.80
N GLU A 23 7.81 -9.22 -8.64
CA GLU A 23 8.27 -10.18 -9.64
C GLU A 23 9.25 -9.53 -10.64
N LYS A 24 9.07 -8.23 -10.89
CA LYS A 24 9.93 -7.45 -11.79
C LYS A 24 11.12 -6.79 -11.08
N GLY A 25 11.32 -7.07 -9.79
CA GLY A 25 12.48 -6.62 -9.03
C GLY A 25 12.37 -5.22 -8.41
N LEU A 26 11.23 -4.53 -8.50
CA LEU A 26 10.97 -3.33 -7.68
C LEU A 26 10.98 -3.74 -6.21
N GLN A 27 11.72 -3.01 -5.39
CA GLN A 27 11.87 -3.26 -3.96
C GLN A 27 11.40 -2.05 -3.16
N GLY A 28 10.83 -2.28 -2.00
CA GLY A 28 10.37 -1.19 -1.16
C GLY A 28 9.98 -1.66 0.23
N ARG A 29 9.71 -0.68 1.08
CA ARG A 29 9.22 -0.91 2.44
C ARG A 29 7.81 -0.35 2.57
N VAL A 30 6.93 -1.16 3.15
CA VAL A 30 5.57 -0.77 3.51
C VAL A 30 5.48 -0.80 5.04
N VAL A 31 4.93 0.27 5.61
CA VAL A 31 4.75 0.40 7.05
C VAL A 31 3.31 0.82 7.34
N GLN A 32 2.63 0.02 8.15
CA GLN A 32 1.41 0.42 8.83
C GLN A 32 1.75 0.68 10.30
N ASP A 33 1.31 1.83 10.78
CA ASP A 33 1.42 2.25 12.18
C ASP A 33 0.11 2.94 12.55
N VAL A 34 -0.68 2.30 13.42
CA VAL A 34 -2.01 2.78 13.81
C VAL A 34 -2.00 3.53 15.15
N ILE A 35 -0.85 3.62 15.81
CA ILE A 35 -0.72 4.17 17.17
C ILE A 35 -0.03 5.54 17.19
N THR A 36 0.86 5.81 16.23
CA THR A 36 1.63 7.06 16.20
C THR A 36 0.76 8.26 15.81
N ARG A 37 0.96 9.37 16.53
CA ARG A 37 0.30 10.66 16.28
C ARG A 37 1.35 11.76 16.07
N PRO A 38 1.13 12.70 15.12
CA PRO A 38 0.00 12.75 14.19
C PRO A 38 0.04 11.65 13.11
N ALA A 39 -1.11 11.28 12.57
CA ALA A 39 -1.18 10.29 11.50
C ALA A 39 -0.49 10.81 10.24
N ARG A 40 0.38 9.98 9.64
CA ARG A 40 1.13 10.33 8.44
C ARG A 40 0.89 9.29 7.33
N LYS A 41 0.56 9.76 6.13
CA LYS A 41 0.39 8.92 4.94
C LYS A 41 1.28 9.47 3.84
N VAL A 42 2.31 8.71 3.49
CA VAL A 42 3.31 9.12 2.50
C VAL A 42 3.65 7.92 1.62
N ALA A 43 3.79 8.17 0.32
CA ALA A 43 4.34 7.22 -0.62
C ALA A 43 5.54 7.85 -1.32
N ASN A 44 6.64 7.12 -1.41
CA ASN A 44 7.85 7.58 -2.08
C ASN A 44 8.29 6.53 -3.11
N ILE A 45 8.56 6.99 -4.33
CA ILE A 45 9.12 6.16 -5.40
C ILE A 45 10.41 6.84 -5.86
N GLN A 46 11.51 6.09 -5.84
CA GLN A 46 12.82 6.55 -6.26
C GLN A 46 13.31 5.72 -7.45
N GLY A 47 13.90 6.41 -8.43
CA GLY A 47 14.55 5.82 -9.59
C GLY A 47 15.93 6.44 -9.84
N THR A 48 16.49 6.14 -11.00
CA THR A 48 17.82 6.63 -11.42
C THR A 48 17.84 8.14 -11.70
N GLU A 49 16.69 8.72 -12.05
CA GLU A 49 16.57 10.14 -12.45
C GLU A 49 16.01 11.04 -11.34
N GLY A 50 15.75 10.50 -10.15
CA GLY A 50 15.21 11.26 -9.03
C GLY A 50 14.15 10.50 -8.23
N ARG A 51 13.27 11.24 -7.57
CA ARG A 51 12.19 10.67 -6.75
C ARG A 51 10.90 11.47 -6.85
N ILE A 52 9.80 10.77 -6.65
CA ILE A 52 8.46 11.33 -6.48
C ILE A 52 8.01 10.98 -5.07
N GLU A 53 7.54 11.97 -4.32
CA GLU A 53 6.93 11.77 -3.01
C GLU A 53 5.51 12.33 -3.01
N TRP A 54 4.54 11.52 -2.61
CA TRP A 54 3.19 11.95 -2.33
C TRP A 54 2.99 12.02 -0.82
N VAL A 55 2.47 13.13 -0.33
CA VAL A 55 2.13 13.36 1.08
C VAL A 55 0.64 13.65 1.17
N ALA A 56 -0.11 12.74 1.81
CA ALA A 56 -1.55 12.92 1.98
C ALA A 56 -1.87 13.91 3.09
N ASN A 57 -2.88 14.75 2.87
CA ASN A 57 -3.34 15.77 3.81
C ASN A 57 -2.19 16.66 4.32
N LEU A 58 -1.27 17.06 3.43
CA LEU A 58 -0.19 17.98 3.80
C LEU A 58 -0.76 19.27 4.37
N THR A 59 -1.87 19.74 3.81
CA THR A 59 -2.61 20.92 4.28
C THR A 59 -4.09 20.56 4.48
N ALA A 60 -4.84 21.48 5.09
CA ALA A 60 -6.31 21.36 5.17
C ALA A 60 -6.99 21.34 3.79
N SER A 61 -6.30 21.77 2.73
CA SER A 61 -6.81 21.84 1.36
C SER A 61 -6.50 20.61 0.51
N GLY A 62 -5.69 19.65 1.00
CA GLY A 62 -5.45 18.38 0.33
C GLY A 62 -4.01 17.86 0.45
N ASP A 63 -3.59 17.16 -0.59
CA ASP A 63 -2.31 16.46 -0.65
C ASP A 63 -1.26 17.31 -1.38
N ALA A 64 -0.02 16.81 -1.41
CA ALA A 64 1.02 17.34 -2.29
C ALA A 64 1.82 16.23 -2.95
N VAL A 65 2.32 16.52 -4.15
CA VAL A 65 3.30 15.69 -4.87
C VAL A 65 4.58 16.49 -5.05
N TYR A 66 5.67 15.97 -4.50
CA TYR A 66 7.01 16.49 -4.63
C TYR A 66 7.75 15.73 -5.73
N LEU A 67 8.35 16.47 -6.65
CA LEU A 67 9.27 15.94 -7.65
C LEU A 67 10.67 16.48 -7.39
N TYR A 68 11.59 15.57 -7.14
CA TYR A 68 13.01 15.86 -6.98
C TYR A 68 13.78 15.28 -8.16
N ARG A 69 14.64 16.11 -8.77
CA ARG A 69 15.58 15.70 -9.81
C ARG A 69 16.96 16.32 -9.53
N PRO A 70 18.05 15.56 -9.62
CA PRO A 70 19.40 16.10 -9.43
C PRO A 70 19.66 17.30 -10.35
N GLY A 71 20.16 18.40 -9.78
CA GLY A 71 20.49 19.62 -10.52
C GLY A 71 19.30 20.49 -10.92
N MET A 72 18.07 20.15 -10.52
CA MET A 72 16.88 20.98 -10.72
C MET A 72 16.28 21.43 -9.39
N PRO A 73 15.62 22.60 -9.34
CA PRO A 73 14.82 22.97 -8.18
C PRO A 73 13.69 21.97 -7.93
N ASP A 74 13.41 21.71 -6.65
CA ASP A 74 12.29 20.87 -6.25
C ASP A 74 10.97 21.46 -6.75
N LYS A 75 10.13 20.61 -7.33
CA LYS A 75 8.79 21.00 -7.78
C LYS A 75 7.75 20.42 -6.82
N ILE A 76 6.95 21.29 -6.24
CA ILE A 76 5.82 20.91 -5.38
C ILE A 76 4.52 21.17 -6.15
N THR A 77 3.71 20.14 -6.31
CA THR A 77 2.40 20.22 -6.96
C THR A 77 1.31 19.94 -5.93
N PRO A 78 0.52 20.95 -5.51
CA PRO A 78 -0.61 20.72 -4.61
C PRO A 78 -1.72 19.96 -5.33
N VAL A 79 -2.32 18.98 -4.64
CA VAL A 79 -3.48 18.22 -5.11
C VAL A 79 -4.66 18.55 -4.22
N HIS A 80 -5.47 19.50 -4.68
CA HIS A 80 -6.64 19.98 -3.95
C HIS A 80 -7.73 18.92 -3.96
N LYS A 81 -8.20 18.53 -2.78
CA LYS A 81 -9.32 17.61 -2.63
C LYS A 81 -9.99 17.75 -1.28
N LYS A 82 -11.27 17.39 -1.22
CA LYS A 82 -12.00 17.22 0.04
C LYS A 82 -12.20 15.74 0.34
N ARG A 83 -12.27 15.38 1.63
CA ARG A 83 -12.46 13.98 2.03
C ARG A 83 -13.69 13.29 1.40
N PRO A 84 -14.86 13.95 1.25
CA PRO A 84 -16.01 13.34 0.57
C PRO A 84 -15.73 13.02 -0.91
N GLU A 85 -14.84 13.78 -1.57
CA GLU A 85 -14.53 13.59 -2.99
C GLU A 85 -13.79 12.26 -3.22
N ASP A 86 -12.98 11.79 -2.26
CA ASP A 86 -12.33 10.47 -2.33
C ASP A 86 -13.36 9.35 -2.51
N PHE A 87 -14.46 9.39 -1.76
CA PHE A 87 -15.51 8.37 -1.82
C PHE A 87 -16.36 8.49 -3.08
N ILE A 88 -16.73 9.72 -3.46
CA ILE A 88 -17.53 9.97 -4.66
C ILE A 88 -16.77 9.52 -5.91
N ALA A 89 -15.45 9.74 -5.98
CA ALA A 89 -14.63 9.29 -7.09
C ALA A 89 -14.65 7.76 -7.22
N VAL A 90 -14.55 7.02 -6.11
CA VAL A 90 -14.63 5.55 -6.12
C VAL A 90 -15.99 5.06 -6.61
N VAL A 91 -17.09 5.62 -6.11
CA VAL A 91 -18.44 5.22 -6.53
C VAL A 91 -18.66 5.50 -8.03
N ARG A 92 -18.23 6.66 -8.51
CA ARG A 92 -18.30 7.01 -9.94
C ARG A 92 -17.47 6.08 -10.80
N HIS A 93 -16.25 5.74 -10.35
CA HIS A 93 -15.39 4.78 -11.03
C HIS A 93 -16.09 3.42 -11.15
N VAL A 94 -16.56 2.84 -10.02
CA VAL A 94 -17.27 1.56 -10.02
C VAL A 94 -18.50 1.60 -10.93
N TRP A 95 -19.33 2.65 -10.85
CA TRP A 95 -20.50 2.81 -11.71
C TRP A 95 -20.13 2.82 -13.20
N ALA A 96 -19.14 3.62 -13.59
CA ALA A 96 -18.68 3.71 -14.98
C ALA A 96 -18.10 2.38 -15.46
N THR A 97 -17.31 1.71 -14.62
CA THR A 97 -16.70 0.42 -14.96
C THR A 97 -17.73 -0.67 -15.16
N VAL A 98 -18.76 -0.74 -14.31
CA VAL A 98 -19.89 -1.68 -14.46
C VAL A 98 -20.69 -1.36 -15.71
N LYS A 99 -21.05 -0.08 -15.91
CA LYS A 99 -21.83 0.38 -17.07
C LYS A 99 -21.11 0.07 -18.40
N ASP A 100 -19.81 0.32 -18.46
CA ASP A 100 -19.01 0.17 -19.68
C ASP A 100 -18.45 -1.25 -19.85
N ASN A 101 -18.68 -2.15 -18.89
CA ASN A 101 -18.09 -3.49 -18.82
C ASN A 101 -16.55 -3.47 -19.01
N LYS A 102 -15.87 -2.60 -18.26
CA LYS A 102 -14.40 -2.46 -18.30
C LYS A 102 -13.76 -3.11 -17.08
N PRO A 103 -12.45 -3.41 -17.12
CA PRO A 103 -11.70 -3.77 -15.92
C PRO A 103 -11.63 -2.60 -14.92
N SER A 104 -11.68 -2.92 -13.62
CA SER A 104 -11.51 -1.95 -12.54
C SER A 104 -10.15 -2.13 -11.89
N VAL A 105 -9.48 -1.04 -11.51
CA VAL A 105 -8.34 -1.10 -10.59
C VAL A 105 -8.75 -1.50 -9.16
N LEU A 106 -10.06 -1.52 -8.89
CA LEU A 106 -10.69 -1.94 -7.64
C LEU A 106 -11.43 -3.28 -7.80
N ASP A 107 -11.01 -4.13 -8.74
CA ASP A 107 -11.63 -5.44 -8.89
C ASP A 107 -11.36 -6.35 -7.66
N LEU A 108 -12.14 -7.43 -7.55
CA LEU A 108 -12.00 -8.39 -6.47
C LEU A 108 -10.59 -9.02 -6.47
N GLN A 109 -10.03 -9.26 -7.65
CA GLN A 109 -8.73 -9.87 -7.81
C GLN A 109 -7.61 -9.03 -7.16
N ARG A 110 -7.63 -7.69 -7.30
CA ARG A 110 -6.71 -6.77 -6.62
C ARG A 110 -6.86 -6.79 -5.10
N GLY A 111 -8.10 -6.96 -4.63
CA GLY A 111 -8.38 -7.17 -3.21
C GLY A 111 -7.72 -8.45 -2.69
N LEU A 112 -7.86 -9.55 -3.43
CA LEU A 112 -7.25 -10.84 -3.09
C LEU A 112 -5.72 -10.82 -3.20
N ASP A 113 -5.15 -10.14 -4.21
CA ASP A 113 -3.70 -9.90 -4.34
C ASP A 113 -3.17 -9.25 -3.05
N THR A 114 -3.85 -8.19 -2.59
CA THR A 114 -3.47 -7.45 -1.37
C THR A 114 -3.59 -8.33 -0.13
N ALA A 115 -4.69 -9.08 -0.01
CA ALA A 115 -4.92 -9.97 1.12
C ALA A 115 -3.84 -11.05 1.23
N LEU A 116 -3.43 -11.64 0.09
CA LEU A 116 -2.39 -12.66 0.06
C LEU A 116 -1.01 -12.09 0.43
N VAL A 117 -0.70 -10.86 0.02
CA VAL A 117 0.52 -10.15 0.47
C VAL A 117 0.52 -9.93 1.98
N LEU A 118 -0.62 -9.52 2.56
CA LEU A 118 -0.75 -9.37 4.02
C LEU A 118 -0.57 -10.72 4.73
N ALA A 119 -1.24 -11.77 4.27
CA ALA A 119 -1.09 -13.12 4.81
C ALA A 119 0.38 -13.59 4.76
N ALA A 120 1.07 -13.36 3.63
CA ALA A 120 2.49 -13.65 3.48
C ALA A 120 3.37 -12.89 4.48
N ALA A 121 3.00 -11.66 4.84
CA ALA A 121 3.72 -10.89 5.85
C ALA A 121 3.58 -11.49 7.27
N HIS A 122 2.37 -11.93 7.63
CA HIS A 122 2.12 -12.62 8.90
C HIS A 122 2.85 -13.97 8.95
N GLU A 123 2.83 -14.75 7.86
CA GLU A 123 3.56 -16.02 7.76
C GLU A 123 5.08 -15.83 7.84
N SER A 124 5.61 -14.82 7.12
CA SER A 124 7.02 -14.42 7.19
C SER A 124 7.45 -14.11 8.63
N GLU A 125 6.61 -13.37 9.36
CA GLU A 125 6.84 -13.05 10.76
C GLU A 125 6.77 -14.29 11.67
N ALA A 126 5.77 -15.15 11.48
CA ALA A 126 5.57 -16.36 12.29
C ALA A 126 6.74 -17.34 12.12
N ARG A 127 7.23 -17.51 10.89
CA ARG A 127 8.34 -18.40 10.54
C ARG A 127 9.71 -17.77 10.73
N LYS A 128 9.78 -16.45 10.94
CA LYS A 128 11.01 -15.64 10.96
C LYS A 128 11.87 -15.85 9.71
N ALA A 129 11.21 -16.00 8.56
CA ALA A 129 11.86 -16.38 7.31
C ALA A 129 11.30 -15.61 6.13
N ARG A 130 12.13 -15.40 5.12
CA ARG A 130 11.66 -14.86 3.84
C ARG A 130 10.69 -15.86 3.20
N VAL A 131 9.56 -15.35 2.72
CA VAL A 131 8.60 -16.11 1.92
C VAL A 131 8.46 -15.50 0.53
N ARG A 132 7.94 -16.28 -0.41
CA ARG A 132 7.45 -15.81 -1.71
C ARG A 132 5.99 -16.26 -1.89
N ILE A 133 5.28 -15.55 -2.75
CA ILE A 133 3.94 -15.93 -3.17
C ILE A 133 4.04 -16.68 -4.50
N ASP A 134 3.45 -17.87 -4.57
CA ASP A 134 3.25 -18.64 -5.78
C ASP A 134 1.87 -18.36 -6.36
N TRP A 135 1.79 -17.37 -7.25
CA TRP A 135 0.53 -16.93 -7.84
C TRP A 135 -0.18 -18.03 -8.67
N THR A 136 0.51 -19.11 -9.05
CA THR A 136 -0.09 -20.21 -9.81
C THR A 136 -0.99 -21.10 -8.96
N VAL A 137 -0.83 -21.07 -7.64
CA VAL A 137 -1.63 -21.83 -6.67
C VAL A 137 -2.97 -21.14 -6.38
N GLY A 138 -3.08 -19.85 -6.70
CA GLY A 138 -4.26 -19.03 -6.42
C GLY A 138 -4.25 -18.41 -5.02
N TYR A 139 -5.42 -17.96 -4.55
CA TYR A 139 -5.57 -17.20 -3.31
C TYR A 139 -5.79 -18.12 -2.09
N THR A 140 -4.80 -18.95 -1.77
CA THR A 140 -4.85 -19.88 -0.62
C THR A 140 -3.57 -19.81 0.22
N PRO A 141 -3.57 -20.32 1.47
CA PRO A 141 -2.37 -20.35 2.30
C PRO A 141 -1.19 -21.11 1.67
N GLU A 142 -1.46 -22.14 0.86
CA GLU A 142 -0.44 -22.95 0.19
C GLU A 142 0.38 -22.16 -0.85
N ALA A 143 -0.15 -21.02 -1.33
CA ALA A 143 0.60 -20.12 -2.19
C ALA A 143 1.79 -19.45 -1.47
N ILE A 144 1.83 -19.46 -0.13
CA ILE A 144 2.91 -18.82 0.64
C ILE A 144 3.99 -19.85 0.96
N VAL A 145 5.09 -19.76 0.24
CA VAL A 145 6.19 -20.73 0.35
C VAL A 145 7.44 -20.07 0.92
N THR A 146 8.07 -20.76 1.87
CA THR A 146 9.32 -20.31 2.48
C THR A 146 10.45 -20.36 1.44
N CYS A 147 11.25 -19.30 1.35
CA CYS A 147 12.44 -19.32 0.55
C CYS A 147 13.56 -20.05 1.32
N GLY A 148 14.22 -21.00 0.65
CA GLY A 148 15.54 -21.49 1.09
C GLY A 148 16.62 -20.42 1.02
#